data_AF-A0A2E4RAW2-F1
#
_entry.id   AF-A0A2E4RAW2-F1
#
_cell.length_a   1.000
_cell.length_b   1.000
_cell.length_c   1.000
_cell.angle_alpha   90.00
_cell.angle_beta   90.00
_cell.angle_gamma   90.00
#
_symmetry.space_group_name_H-M   'P 1'
#
loop_
_entity.id
_entity.type
_entity.pdbx_description
1 polymer ?
#
loop_
_entity_poly.entity_id
_entity_poly.type
_entity_poly.pdbx_seq_one_letter_code
_entity_poly.pdbx_strand_id
1 'polypeptide(L)'
;MIDRFDDAVVLPTLGTQLGLDLNHVSESVARPGQYFSASQVDLDTYDQIIVCMSGGKDSIACLLHLLDLGVDRSRVELWHHEVDGREGSSLMDWPFMTSYNRQLAAAFELPIYFSWLDGGFEGEMLKENSYSRAHHIETPEGLLTLARDTVRALPATRRKFPQVSASLQTRWCSSALKIDVGRRALNNQTRFNNKKVLFITGERRQESANRARYNQLEPHFCDRRNGMKARHVDAWRPVLDWDEER
;
A
#
# COMPACT_ATOMS: atom_id res chain seq x y z
N MET A 1 -19.06 -0.38 -13.51
CA MET A 1 -19.36 0.17 -12.18
C MET A 1 -18.10 0.26 -11.28
N ILE A 2 -17.08 -0.61 -11.39
CA ILE A 2 -15.87 -0.61 -10.54
C ILE A 2 -14.88 0.55 -10.78
N ASP A 3 -14.50 0.97 -12.00
CA ASP A 3 -13.60 2.15 -12.14
C ASP A 3 -14.25 3.43 -11.57
N ARG A 4 -15.56 3.60 -11.81
CA ARG A 4 -16.33 4.70 -11.21
C ARG A 4 -16.54 4.52 -9.72
N PHE A 5 -16.60 3.29 -9.19
CA PHE A 5 -16.74 3.02 -7.76
C PHE A 5 -15.40 3.19 -7.02
N ASP A 6 -14.31 2.73 -7.62
CA ASP A 6 -12.96 3.03 -7.16
C ASP A 6 -12.80 4.56 -7.15
N ASP A 7 -13.04 5.25 -8.27
CA ASP A 7 -12.89 6.71 -8.35
C ASP A 7 -13.89 7.50 -7.49
N ALA A 8 -15.13 7.05 -7.30
CA ALA A 8 -16.18 7.81 -6.60
C ALA A 8 -16.40 7.38 -5.13
N VAL A 9 -15.96 6.19 -4.73
CA VAL A 9 -16.17 5.68 -3.37
C VAL A 9 -14.84 5.33 -2.74
N VAL A 10 -14.00 4.54 -3.40
CA VAL A 10 -12.77 4.06 -2.77
C VAL A 10 -11.71 5.14 -2.68
N LEU A 11 -11.43 5.87 -3.77
CA LEU A 11 -10.44 6.95 -3.80
C LEU A 11 -10.82 8.15 -2.96
N PRO A 12 -12.10 8.59 -2.89
CA PRO A 12 -12.50 9.64 -1.96
C PRO A 12 -12.39 9.19 -0.50
N THR A 13 -12.83 7.97 -0.19
CA THR A 13 -12.71 7.44 1.19
C THR A 13 -11.23 7.29 1.60
N LEU A 14 -10.38 6.82 0.67
CA LEU A 14 -8.92 6.81 0.83
C LEU A 14 -8.36 8.21 0.97
N GLY A 15 -8.87 9.17 0.20
CA GLY A 15 -8.48 10.58 0.25
C GLY A 15 -8.74 11.18 1.62
N THR A 16 -9.95 11.00 2.16
CA THR A 16 -10.31 11.45 3.50
C THR A 16 -9.47 10.75 4.59
N GLN A 17 -9.26 9.43 4.48
CA GLN A 17 -8.50 8.67 5.48
C GLN A 17 -7.00 8.98 5.47
N LEU A 18 -6.42 9.18 4.28
CA LEU A 18 -5.03 9.61 4.10
C LEU A 18 -4.89 11.13 4.20
N GLY A 19 -5.90 11.87 4.66
CA GLY A 19 -5.83 13.33 4.81
C GLY A 19 -5.51 14.11 3.54
N LEU A 20 -5.81 13.56 2.35
CA LEU A 20 -5.59 14.11 1.00
C LEU A 20 -6.70 15.07 0.52
N ASP A 21 -7.82 15.17 1.25
CA ASP A 21 -8.88 16.13 0.95
C ASP A 21 -8.56 17.52 1.52
N LEU A 22 -8.27 18.47 0.64
CA LEU A 22 -7.88 19.84 0.97
C LEU A 22 -9.03 20.71 1.51
N ASN A 23 -10.30 20.29 1.33
CA ASN A 23 -11.47 21.15 1.51
C ASN A 23 -12.33 20.86 2.75
N HIS A 24 -12.00 19.87 3.58
CA HIS A 24 -12.73 19.60 4.81
C HIS A 24 -11.77 19.46 5.99
N VAL A 25 -11.58 20.57 6.70
CA VAL A 25 -11.15 20.53 8.10
C VAL A 25 -12.35 20.05 8.90
N SER A 26 -12.62 18.73 8.91
CA SER A 26 -13.53 18.19 9.92
C SER A 26 -12.73 18.09 11.21
N GLU A 27 -13.19 18.77 12.26
CA GLU A 27 -12.72 18.53 13.63
C GLU A 27 -12.64 17.02 13.87
N SER A 28 -11.43 16.53 14.15
CA SER A 28 -11.15 15.11 14.24
C SER A 28 -11.83 14.54 15.49
N VAL A 29 -13.03 14.00 15.33
CA VAL A 29 -13.56 13.03 16.30
C VAL A 29 -12.59 11.85 16.24
N ALA A 30 -11.78 11.69 17.29
CA ALA A 30 -10.82 10.60 17.40
C ALA A 30 -11.55 9.28 17.19
N ARG A 31 -11.29 8.60 16.05
CA ARG A 31 -11.86 7.28 15.82
C ARG A 31 -11.06 6.28 16.65
N PRO A 32 -11.70 5.25 17.24
CA PRO A 32 -10.98 4.21 17.97
C PRO A 32 -9.83 3.64 17.14
N GLY A 33 -8.64 3.57 17.74
CA GLY A 33 -7.43 3.05 17.09
C GLY A 33 -6.67 4.05 16.22
N GLN A 34 -7.07 5.32 16.14
CA GLN A 34 -6.32 6.37 15.45
C GLN A 34 -5.46 7.17 16.42
N TYR A 35 -4.18 7.29 16.09
CA TYR A 35 -3.18 7.99 16.88
C TYR A 35 -2.34 8.88 15.97
N PHE A 36 -2.42 10.19 16.21
CA PHE A 36 -1.58 11.15 15.48
C PHE A 36 -0.10 10.83 15.70
N SER A 37 0.30 10.55 16.94
CA SER A 37 1.62 10.03 17.29
C SER A 37 1.48 8.69 18.01
N ALA A 38 2.27 7.72 17.58
CA ALA A 38 2.36 6.35 18.07
C ALA A 38 3.82 5.89 17.91
N SER A 39 4.71 6.49 18.72
CA SER A 39 6.15 6.20 18.71
C SER A 39 6.48 4.80 19.23
N GLN A 40 5.55 4.19 19.97
CA GLN A 40 5.64 2.80 20.43
C GLN A 40 4.36 2.07 20.03
N VAL A 41 4.54 0.91 19.43
CA VAL A 41 3.48 -0.03 19.09
C VAL A 41 3.89 -1.39 19.62
N ASP A 42 2.98 -2.05 20.33
CA ASP A 42 3.20 -3.42 20.82
C ASP A 42 3.13 -4.40 19.64
N LEU A 43 4.31 -4.75 19.11
CA LEU A 43 4.47 -5.61 17.94
C LEU A 43 4.03 -7.06 18.22
N ASP A 44 4.10 -7.51 19.48
CA ASP A 44 3.78 -8.89 19.87
C ASP A 44 2.30 -9.20 19.72
N THR A 45 1.45 -8.17 19.67
CA THR A 45 0.01 -8.30 19.44
C THR A 45 -0.37 -8.66 18.00
N TYR A 46 0.56 -8.53 17.05
CA TYR A 46 0.31 -8.82 15.64
C TYR A 46 0.79 -10.22 15.27
N ASP A 47 -0.05 -10.94 14.52
CA ASP A 47 0.27 -12.25 13.97
C ASP A 47 1.21 -12.16 12.75
N GLN A 48 1.13 -11.04 12.01
CA GLN A 48 1.87 -10.77 10.78
C GLN A 48 2.19 -9.29 10.67
N ILE A 49 3.40 -8.97 10.22
CA ILE A 49 3.91 -7.62 10.02
C ILE A 49 4.41 -7.51 8.59
N ILE A 50 3.76 -6.66 7.81
CA ILE A 50 4.05 -6.46 6.39
C ILE A 50 4.73 -5.11 6.24
N VAL A 51 5.96 -5.10 5.73
CA VAL A 51 6.68 -3.86 5.41
C VAL A 51 6.60 -3.61 3.92
N CYS A 52 6.00 -2.48 3.52
CA CYS A 52 6.04 -2.02 2.13
C CYS A 52 7.46 -1.60 1.77
N MET A 53 8.16 -2.47 1.07
CA MET A 53 9.55 -2.29 0.69
C MET A 53 9.62 -1.63 -0.68
N SER A 54 9.83 -0.31 -0.72
CA SER A 54 10.07 0.39 -1.98
C SER A 54 11.52 0.27 -2.45
N GLY A 55 12.44 -0.11 -1.54
CA GLY A 55 13.89 -0.06 -1.75
C GLY A 55 14.47 1.34 -1.56
N GLY A 56 13.63 2.33 -1.23
CA GLY A 56 14.08 3.66 -0.81
C GLY A 56 14.47 3.68 0.68
N LYS A 57 15.26 4.69 1.06
CA LYS A 57 15.79 4.84 2.41
C LYS A 57 14.74 4.75 3.52
N ASP A 58 13.55 5.32 3.31
CA ASP A 58 12.53 5.37 4.36
C ASP A 58 11.90 3.98 4.61
N SER A 59 11.71 3.17 3.56
CA SER A 59 11.26 1.78 3.73
C SER A 59 12.31 0.89 4.38
N ILE A 60 13.59 1.18 4.15
CA ILE A 60 14.72 0.51 4.81
C ILE A 60 14.79 0.94 6.27
N ALA A 61 14.63 2.23 6.56
CA ALA A 61 14.58 2.78 7.91
C ALA A 61 13.42 2.17 8.73
N CYS A 62 12.23 1.99 8.13
CA CYS A 62 11.13 1.24 8.75
C CYS A 62 11.56 -0.17 9.16
N LEU A 63 12.22 -0.91 8.26
CA LEU A 63 12.69 -2.27 8.54
C LEU A 63 13.74 -2.29 9.66
N LEU A 64 14.75 -1.43 9.58
CA LEU A 64 15.80 -1.32 10.60
C LEU A 64 15.21 -0.96 11.97
N HIS A 65 14.27 -0.02 12.00
CA HIS A 65 13.60 0.36 13.24
C HIS A 65 12.83 -0.79 13.88
N LEU A 66 12.15 -1.64 13.09
CA LEU A 66 11.50 -2.85 13.60
C LEU A 66 12.50 -3.83 14.24
N LEU A 67 13.66 -4.00 13.60
CA LEU A 67 14.72 -4.86 14.12
C LEU A 67 15.30 -4.32 15.43
N ASP A 68 15.51 -3.00 15.52
CA ASP A 68 15.94 -2.33 16.76
C ASP A 68 14.92 -2.50 17.90
N LEU A 69 13.64 -2.55 17.58
CA LEU A 69 12.56 -2.83 18.54
C LEU A 69 12.48 -4.30 18.96
N GLY A 70 13.31 -5.18 18.38
CA GLY A 70 13.36 -6.60 18.74
C GLY A 70 12.19 -7.42 18.21
N VAL A 71 11.63 -7.02 17.06
CA VAL A 71 10.50 -7.75 16.44
C VAL A 71 10.82 -9.23 16.22
N ASP A 72 9.83 -10.10 16.44
CA ASP A 72 9.89 -11.49 16.00
C ASP A 72 9.94 -11.55 14.47
N ARG A 73 11.14 -11.76 13.92
CA ARG A 73 11.42 -11.82 12.48
C ARG A 73 10.59 -12.87 11.75
N SER A 74 10.12 -13.92 12.43
CA SER A 74 9.27 -14.95 11.82
C SER A 74 7.88 -14.45 11.40
N ARG A 75 7.47 -13.27 11.90
CA ARG A 75 6.20 -12.61 11.56
C ARG A 75 6.36 -11.51 10.51
N VAL A 76 7.59 -11.19 10.12
CA VAL A 76 7.88 -10.07 9.21
C VAL A 76 8.00 -10.58 7.77
N GLU A 77 7.28 -9.92 6.86
CA GLU A 77 7.43 -10.11 5.42
C GLU A 77 7.52 -8.78 4.68
N LEU A 78 8.28 -8.76 3.60
CA LEU A 78 8.48 -7.59 2.76
C LEU A 78 7.57 -7.65 1.54
N TRP A 79 6.88 -6.56 1.22
CA TRP A 79 6.03 -6.47 0.04
C TRP A 79 6.55 -5.39 -0.91
N HIS A 80 6.78 -5.76 -2.17
CA HIS A 80 7.16 -4.83 -3.23
C HIS A 80 6.09 -4.80 -4.33
N HIS A 81 5.76 -3.59 -4.78
CA HIS A 81 4.84 -3.39 -5.90
C HIS A 81 5.65 -3.00 -7.14
N GLU A 82 5.66 -3.86 -8.17
CA GLU A 82 6.32 -3.59 -9.45
C GLU A 82 5.35 -2.72 -10.28
N VAL A 83 5.59 -1.41 -10.27
CA VAL A 83 4.71 -0.39 -10.82
C VAL A 83 4.63 -0.50 -12.34
N ASP A 84 5.74 -0.83 -12.99
CA ASP A 84 5.80 -1.04 -14.44
C ASP A 84 5.31 -2.42 -14.90
N GLY A 85 4.91 -3.30 -13.98
CA GLY A 85 4.51 -4.65 -14.31
C GLY A 85 5.69 -5.53 -14.73
N ARG A 86 5.41 -6.61 -15.45
CA ARG A 86 6.42 -7.58 -15.92
C ARG A 86 6.44 -7.74 -17.44
N GLU A 87 5.71 -6.87 -18.15
CA GLU A 87 5.50 -6.94 -19.60
C GLU A 87 6.57 -6.16 -20.40
N GLY A 88 7.66 -5.75 -19.75
CA GLY A 88 8.84 -5.16 -20.40
C GLY A 88 8.91 -3.63 -20.40
N SER A 89 7.97 -2.94 -19.74
CA SER A 89 8.09 -1.49 -19.52
C SER A 89 9.13 -1.19 -18.43
N SER A 90 9.81 -0.06 -18.55
CA SER A 90 10.77 0.47 -17.56
C SER A 90 10.60 1.98 -17.40
N LEU A 91 9.34 2.44 -17.49
CA LEU A 91 8.98 3.86 -17.55
C LEU A 91 9.15 4.55 -16.19
N MET A 92 8.89 3.86 -15.08
CA MET A 92 8.83 4.41 -13.73
C MET A 92 9.77 3.72 -12.75
N ASP A 93 9.87 2.40 -12.80
CA ASP A 93 10.73 1.63 -11.92
C ASP A 93 12.17 1.65 -12.44
N TRP A 94 13.14 1.82 -11.54
CA TRP A 94 14.53 1.63 -11.93
C TRP A 94 14.75 0.15 -12.31
N PRO A 95 15.48 -0.16 -13.39
CA PRO A 95 15.62 -1.54 -13.89
C PRO A 95 16.15 -2.54 -12.86
N PHE A 96 16.89 -2.06 -11.86
CA PHE A 96 17.49 -2.89 -10.82
C PHE A 96 16.58 -3.11 -9.60
N MET A 97 15.46 -2.40 -9.44
CA MET A 97 14.69 -2.38 -8.18
C MET A 97 14.23 -3.76 -7.72
N THR A 98 13.72 -4.59 -8.63
CA THR A 98 13.29 -5.95 -8.31
C THR A 98 14.45 -6.77 -7.76
N SER A 99 15.60 -6.76 -8.45
CA SER A 99 16.79 -7.49 -8.00
C SER A 99 17.36 -6.95 -6.69
N TYR A 100 17.37 -5.63 -6.53
CA TYR A 100 17.86 -4.96 -5.32
C TYR A 100 17.02 -5.32 -4.10
N ASN A 101 15.69 -5.27 -4.21
CA ASN A 101 14.80 -5.65 -3.13
C ASN A 101 14.88 -7.15 -2.79
N ARG A 102 15.14 -8.03 -3.76
CA ARG A 102 15.43 -9.46 -3.48
C ARG A 102 16.72 -9.63 -2.68
N GLN A 103 17.79 -8.95 -3.08
CA GLN A 103 19.08 -9.02 -2.38
C GLN A 103 19.00 -8.41 -0.98
N LEU A 104 18.25 -7.31 -0.83
CA LEU A 104 17.98 -6.70 0.47
C LEU A 104 17.23 -7.68 1.38
N ALA A 105 16.15 -8.27 0.90
CA ALA A 105 15.38 -9.28 1.64
C ALA A 105 16.25 -10.48 2.06
N ALA A 106 17.10 -10.97 1.15
CA ALA A 106 18.03 -12.05 1.42
C ALA A 106 19.06 -11.68 2.51
N ALA A 107 19.60 -10.45 2.48
CA ALA A 107 20.55 -9.98 3.48
C ALA A 107 19.95 -9.89 4.90
N PHE A 108 18.64 -9.62 5.00
CA PHE A 108 17.90 -9.66 6.26
C PHE A 108 17.22 -11.01 6.53
N GLU A 109 17.41 -12.01 5.67
CA GLU A 109 16.77 -13.34 5.75
C GLU A 109 15.24 -13.26 5.92
N LEU A 110 14.61 -12.30 5.25
CA LEU A 110 13.16 -12.10 5.28
C LEU A 110 12.52 -12.55 3.96
N PRO A 111 11.30 -13.11 3.99
CA PRO A 111 10.55 -13.36 2.77
C PRO A 111 10.17 -12.03 2.12
N ILE A 112 10.18 -12.02 0.78
CA ILE A 112 9.69 -10.90 -0.02
C ILE A 112 8.70 -11.38 -1.08
N TYR A 113 7.59 -10.68 -1.20
CA TYR A 113 6.52 -10.96 -2.16
C TYR A 113 6.32 -9.77 -3.10
N PHE A 114 6.18 -10.07 -4.38
CA PHE A 114 5.98 -9.09 -5.43
C PHE A 114 4.52 -9.07 -5.87
N SER A 115 4.04 -7.90 -6.27
CA SER A 115 2.70 -7.75 -6.84
C SER A 115 2.68 -6.63 -7.88
N TRP A 116 1.84 -6.80 -8.89
CA TRP A 116 1.74 -5.86 -10.00
C TRP A 116 0.37 -5.90 -10.67
N LEU A 117 0.08 -4.86 -11.44
CA LEU A 117 -1.03 -4.85 -12.39
C LEU A 117 -0.50 -5.35 -13.73
N ASP A 118 -1.20 -6.27 -14.40
CA ASP A 118 -0.87 -6.69 -15.77
C ASP A 118 -0.83 -5.47 -16.71
N GLY A 119 0.27 -5.35 -17.46
CA GLY A 119 0.58 -4.22 -18.32
C GLY A 119 1.14 -3.01 -17.57
N GLY A 120 1.17 -3.07 -16.24
CA GLY A 120 1.83 -2.09 -15.39
C GLY A 120 1.39 -0.65 -15.62
N PHE A 121 2.32 0.26 -15.36
CA PHE A 121 2.12 1.69 -15.47
C PHE A 121 1.68 2.09 -16.87
N GLU A 122 2.45 1.67 -17.88
CA GLU A 122 2.24 2.09 -19.27
C GLU A 122 0.94 1.53 -19.84
N GLY A 123 0.62 0.27 -19.55
CA GLY A 123 -0.64 -0.36 -19.96
C GLY A 123 -1.85 0.32 -19.34
N GLU A 124 -1.80 0.69 -18.06
CA GLU A 124 -2.88 1.42 -17.41
C GLU A 124 -2.93 2.89 -17.86
N MET A 125 -1.79 3.54 -18.10
CA MET A 125 -1.69 4.90 -18.63
C MET A 125 -2.33 5.02 -20.01
N LEU A 126 -2.05 4.07 -20.90
CA LEU A 126 -2.51 4.05 -22.29
C LEU A 126 -3.87 3.38 -22.48
N LYS A 127 -4.51 2.94 -21.39
CA LYS A 127 -5.84 2.33 -21.41
C LYS A 127 -6.86 3.23 -22.10
N GLU A 128 -7.49 2.71 -23.16
CA GLU A 128 -8.53 3.39 -23.93
C GLU A 128 -9.73 2.47 -24.10
N ASN A 129 -10.91 2.96 -23.71
CA ASN A 129 -12.21 2.26 -23.79
C ASN A 129 -12.15 0.78 -23.39
N SER A 130 -11.38 0.47 -22.34
CA SER A 130 -11.12 -0.90 -21.91
C SER A 130 -11.07 -1.00 -20.39
N TYR A 131 -10.97 -2.23 -19.90
CA TYR A 131 -10.90 -2.51 -18.47
C TYR A 131 -9.45 -2.48 -17.98
N SER A 132 -9.22 -2.07 -16.73
CA SER A 132 -7.94 -2.38 -16.07
C SER A 132 -7.74 -3.88 -16.04
N ARG A 133 -6.48 -4.32 -16.19
CA ARG A 133 -6.15 -5.74 -16.32
C ARG A 133 -6.11 -6.46 -14.96
N ALA A 134 -5.68 -7.72 -14.98
CA ALA A 134 -5.60 -8.55 -13.78
C ALA A 134 -4.52 -8.02 -12.81
N HIS A 135 -4.73 -8.24 -11.51
CA HIS A 135 -3.66 -8.06 -10.53
C HIS A 135 -2.96 -9.40 -10.29
N HIS A 136 -1.65 -9.37 -10.19
CA HIS A 136 -0.81 -10.51 -9.85
C HIS A 136 -0.17 -10.27 -8.49
N ILE A 137 -0.22 -11.28 -7.63
CA ILE A 137 0.16 -11.16 -6.22
C ILE A 137 0.87 -12.45 -5.83
N GLU A 138 2.18 -12.37 -5.59
CA GLU A 138 2.92 -13.48 -5.00
C GLU A 138 2.51 -13.64 -3.52
N THR A 139 2.34 -14.88 -3.09
CA THR A 139 2.01 -15.28 -1.73
C THR A 139 2.89 -16.47 -1.33
N PRO A 140 2.95 -16.84 -0.03
CA PRO A 140 3.64 -18.06 0.39
C PRO A 140 3.15 -19.33 -0.33
N GLU A 141 1.88 -19.33 -0.77
CA GLU A 141 1.23 -20.46 -1.46
C GLU A 141 1.37 -20.42 -2.98
N GLY A 142 1.95 -19.36 -3.55
CA GLY A 142 2.17 -19.21 -5.00
C GLY A 142 1.64 -17.90 -5.56
N LEU A 143 1.37 -17.87 -6.88
CA LEU A 143 0.91 -16.67 -7.57
C LEU A 143 -0.63 -16.60 -7.62
N LEU A 144 -1.20 -15.62 -6.95
CA LEU A 144 -2.62 -15.28 -7.05
C LEU A 144 -2.85 -14.31 -8.21
N THR A 145 -3.70 -14.71 -9.17
CA THR A 145 -4.12 -13.84 -10.28
C THR A 145 -5.58 -13.43 -10.08
N LEU A 146 -5.82 -12.14 -9.91
CA LEU A 146 -7.14 -11.56 -9.72
C LEU A 146 -7.60 -10.91 -11.02
N ALA A 147 -8.34 -11.67 -11.82
CA ALA A 147 -8.97 -11.16 -13.03
C ALA A 147 -9.88 -9.96 -12.71
N ARG A 148 -9.96 -9.00 -13.64
CA ARG A 148 -10.87 -7.88 -13.50
C ARG A 148 -12.32 -8.38 -13.62
N ASP A 149 -13.14 -8.01 -12.65
CA ASP A 149 -14.58 -8.29 -12.70
C ASP A 149 -15.24 -7.37 -13.74
N THR A 150 -15.46 -7.87 -14.95
CA THR A 150 -16.09 -7.13 -16.06
C THR A 150 -17.61 -7.01 -15.92
N VAL A 151 -18.24 -7.80 -15.05
CA VAL A 151 -19.68 -7.72 -14.75
C VAL A 151 -19.96 -6.47 -13.92
N ARG A 152 -19.11 -6.21 -12.94
CA ARG A 152 -19.22 -5.02 -12.08
C ARG A 152 -18.39 -3.85 -12.61
N ALA A 153 -17.35 -4.04 -13.41
CA ALA A 153 -16.59 -2.93 -14.01
C ALA A 153 -17.29 -2.34 -15.25
N LEU A 154 -16.89 -1.13 -15.65
CA LEU A 154 -17.23 -0.59 -16.98
C LEU A 154 -15.90 -0.26 -17.67
N PRO A 155 -15.82 -0.38 -19.01
CA PRO A 155 -14.69 0.12 -19.76
C PRO A 155 -14.49 1.62 -19.50
N ALA A 156 -13.24 2.06 -19.44
CA ALA A 156 -12.89 3.46 -19.25
C ALA A 156 -11.60 3.81 -20.01
N THR A 157 -11.37 5.11 -20.16
CA THR A 157 -10.17 5.66 -20.79
C THR A 157 -9.37 6.42 -19.74
N ARG A 158 -8.07 6.11 -19.65
CA ARG A 158 -7.14 6.83 -18.79
C ARG A 158 -6.41 7.91 -19.56
N ARG A 159 -5.52 7.53 -20.49
CA ARG A 159 -4.72 8.42 -21.38
C ARG A 159 -4.21 9.70 -20.68
N LYS A 160 -3.64 9.53 -19.49
CA LYS A 160 -3.16 10.60 -18.61
C LYS A 160 -1.76 10.30 -18.12
N PHE A 161 -0.80 11.19 -18.39
CA PHE A 161 0.51 11.13 -17.74
C PHE A 161 0.38 11.31 -16.21
N PRO A 162 1.28 10.72 -15.41
CA PRO A 162 1.29 10.93 -13.95
C PRO A 162 1.46 12.40 -13.61
N GLN A 163 0.75 12.83 -12.56
CA GLN A 163 0.81 14.20 -12.05
C GLN A 163 0.92 14.18 -10.53
N VAL A 164 1.76 15.06 -10.00
CA VAL A 164 1.84 15.31 -8.55
C VAL A 164 0.59 16.07 -8.13
N SER A 165 -0.27 15.42 -7.35
CA SER A 165 -1.49 15.99 -6.80
C SER A 165 -1.88 15.27 -5.50
N ALA A 166 -2.58 15.97 -4.61
CA ALA A 166 -3.20 15.35 -3.44
C ALA A 166 -4.35 14.40 -3.86
N SER A 167 -5.13 14.78 -4.87
CA SER A 167 -6.22 13.95 -5.37
C SER A 167 -5.69 12.66 -6.00
N LEU A 168 -6.15 11.51 -5.49
CA LEU A 168 -5.81 10.19 -6.05
C LEU A 168 -6.45 9.93 -7.42
N GLN A 169 -7.49 10.68 -7.80
CA GLN A 169 -8.05 10.62 -9.16
C GLN A 169 -7.10 11.26 -10.17
N THR A 170 -6.44 12.35 -9.77
CA THR A 170 -5.42 13.04 -10.58
C THR A 170 -4.09 12.28 -10.52
N ARG A 171 -3.64 11.93 -9.30
CA ARG A 171 -2.48 11.06 -9.04
C ARG A 171 -2.89 9.59 -9.08
N TRP A 172 -3.43 9.19 -10.22
CA TRP A 172 -3.98 7.86 -10.42
C TRP A 172 -2.95 6.74 -10.27
N CYS A 173 -1.67 7.01 -10.54
CA CYS A 173 -0.61 6.01 -10.46
C CYS A 173 -0.45 5.44 -9.05
N SER A 174 -0.49 6.29 -8.02
CA SER A 174 -0.49 5.84 -6.62
C SER A 174 -1.73 5.00 -6.30
N SER A 175 -2.88 5.42 -6.81
CA SER A 175 -4.15 4.71 -6.62
C SER A 175 -4.12 3.32 -7.24
N ALA A 176 -3.88 3.22 -8.55
CA ALA A 176 -4.01 1.98 -9.31
C ALA A 176 -2.85 1.01 -9.11
N LEU A 177 -1.62 1.54 -8.97
CA LEU A 177 -0.39 0.73 -9.06
C LEU A 177 0.31 0.52 -7.72
N LYS A 178 -0.15 1.19 -6.65
CA LYS A 178 0.40 1.02 -5.29
C LYS A 178 -0.69 0.67 -4.29
N ILE A 179 -1.69 1.55 -4.16
CA ILE A 179 -2.74 1.42 -3.14
C ILE A 179 -3.70 0.27 -3.47
N ASP A 180 -4.24 0.18 -4.70
CA ASP A 180 -5.13 -0.93 -5.07
C ASP A 180 -4.38 -2.26 -5.05
N VAL A 181 -3.14 -2.33 -5.56
CA VAL A 181 -2.33 -3.56 -5.54
C VAL A 181 -2.17 -4.09 -4.11
N GLY A 182 -1.70 -3.26 -3.16
CA GLY A 182 -1.58 -3.66 -1.76
C GLY A 182 -2.93 -4.01 -1.11
N ARG A 183 -3.99 -3.25 -1.43
CA ARG A 183 -5.36 -3.54 -0.97
C ARG A 183 -5.85 -4.89 -1.47
N ARG A 184 -5.62 -5.23 -2.74
CA ARG A 184 -6.02 -6.51 -3.33
C ARG A 184 -5.25 -7.65 -2.68
N ALA A 185 -3.98 -7.46 -2.37
CA ALA A 185 -3.17 -8.44 -1.67
C ALA A 185 -3.69 -8.73 -0.26
N LEU A 186 -3.99 -7.71 0.54
CA LEU A 186 -4.58 -7.89 1.88
C LEU A 186 -5.98 -8.53 1.84
N ASN A 187 -6.78 -8.23 0.83
CA ASN A 187 -8.18 -8.65 0.79
C ASN A 187 -8.42 -10.08 0.30
N ASN A 188 -7.51 -10.61 -0.53
CA ASN A 188 -7.74 -11.85 -1.28
C ASN A 188 -6.86 -13.02 -0.82
N GLN A 189 -6.14 -12.88 0.29
CA GLN A 189 -5.38 -13.97 0.91
C GLN A 189 -6.12 -14.45 2.16
N THR A 190 -6.51 -15.73 2.19
CA THR A 190 -7.24 -16.34 3.32
C THR A 190 -6.39 -16.44 4.58
N ARG A 191 -5.05 -16.44 4.46
CA ARG A 191 -4.10 -16.45 5.58
C ARG A 191 -4.23 -15.23 6.52
N PHE A 192 -4.90 -14.17 6.08
CA PHE A 192 -5.19 -12.99 6.92
C PHE A 192 -6.55 -13.04 7.62
N ASN A 193 -7.37 -14.07 7.40
CA ASN A 193 -8.65 -14.19 8.10
C ASN A 193 -8.42 -14.51 9.59
N ASN A 194 -9.15 -13.85 10.48
CA ASN A 194 -9.00 -13.97 11.94
C ASN A 194 -7.59 -13.66 12.46
N LYS A 195 -6.81 -12.87 11.71
CA LYS A 195 -5.44 -12.48 12.06
C LYS A 195 -5.34 -10.97 12.25
N LYS A 196 -4.40 -10.57 13.12
CA LYS A 196 -3.96 -9.19 13.28
C LYS A 196 -2.74 -8.93 12.42
N VAL A 197 -2.89 -8.02 11.47
CA VAL A 197 -1.86 -7.64 10.50
C VAL A 197 -1.45 -6.19 10.74
N LEU A 198 -0.16 -5.95 10.93
CA LEU A 198 0.42 -4.61 10.93
C LEU A 198 0.97 -4.32 9.53
N PHE A 199 0.45 -3.27 8.88
CA PHE A 199 0.85 -2.87 7.54
C PHE A 199 1.68 -1.58 7.62
N ILE A 200 2.95 -1.66 7.23
CA ILE A 200 3.93 -0.60 7.47
C ILE A 200 4.29 0.10 6.17
N THR A 201 4.27 1.43 6.21
CA THR A 201 4.68 2.31 5.12
C THR A 201 5.63 3.40 5.62
N GLY A 202 6.53 3.86 4.75
CA GLY A 202 7.64 4.75 5.11
C GLY A 202 7.43 6.24 4.79
N GLU A 203 6.20 6.76 4.85
CA GLU A 203 6.01 8.21 4.70
C GLU A 203 6.51 8.98 5.93
N ARG A 204 7.03 10.19 5.69
CA ARG A 204 7.43 11.19 6.69
C ARG A 204 6.59 12.46 6.55
N ARG A 205 6.30 13.12 7.68
CA ARG A 205 5.55 14.39 7.70
C ARG A 205 6.25 15.48 6.90
N GLN A 206 7.58 15.53 6.95
CA GLN A 206 8.39 16.55 6.29
C GLN A 206 8.28 16.52 4.76
N GLU A 207 7.83 15.41 4.16
CA GLU A 207 7.79 15.25 2.71
C GLU A 207 6.72 16.11 2.03
N SER A 208 5.63 16.49 2.73
CA SER A 208 4.63 17.41 2.20
C SER A 208 3.66 17.92 3.27
N ALA A 209 3.02 19.07 3.00
CA ALA A 209 1.94 19.60 3.84
C ALA A 209 0.78 18.61 4.06
N ASN A 210 0.57 17.69 3.12
CA ASN A 210 -0.45 16.66 3.25
C ASN A 210 -0.03 15.55 4.22
N ARG A 211 1.21 15.05 4.07
CA ARG A 211 1.78 14.03 4.96
C ARG A 211 1.95 14.54 6.39
N ALA A 212 2.12 15.84 6.58
CA ALA A 212 2.14 16.48 7.89
C ALA A 212 0.88 16.20 8.74
N ARG A 213 -0.24 15.77 8.14
CA ARG A 213 -1.50 15.47 8.81
C ARG A 213 -1.77 13.98 9.03
N TYR A 214 -0.87 13.09 8.60
CA TYR A 214 -1.10 11.64 8.70
C TYR A 214 -1.18 11.20 10.17
N ASN A 215 -1.96 10.18 10.46
CA ASN A 215 -1.83 9.49 11.74
C ASN A 215 -0.60 8.59 11.69
N GLN A 216 0.12 8.44 12.79
CA GLN A 216 1.23 7.49 12.85
C GLN A 216 0.71 6.06 12.91
N LEU A 217 -0.38 5.82 13.65
CA LEU A 217 -1.08 4.54 13.71
C LEU A 217 -2.58 4.74 13.47
N GLU A 218 -3.19 3.93 12.61
CA GLU A 218 -4.63 3.97 12.36
C GLU A 218 -5.14 2.64 11.79
N PRO A 219 -6.44 2.32 11.90
CA PRO A 219 -6.99 1.17 11.19
C PRO A 219 -6.75 1.33 9.69
N HIS A 220 -6.18 0.31 9.03
CA HIS A 220 -5.98 0.34 7.59
C HIS A 220 -7.33 0.27 6.86
N PHE A 221 -7.43 0.80 5.63
CA PHE A 221 -8.68 0.76 4.85
C PHE A 221 -9.25 -0.66 4.63
N CYS A 222 -8.37 -1.67 4.63
CA CYS A 222 -8.74 -3.09 4.52
C CYS A 222 -9.19 -3.73 5.84
N ASP A 223 -9.19 -2.98 6.94
CA ASP A 223 -9.64 -3.48 8.24
C ASP A 223 -11.10 -3.91 8.16
N ARG A 224 -11.34 -5.16 8.57
CA ARG A 224 -12.67 -5.77 8.67
C ARG A 224 -12.73 -6.60 9.94
N ARG A 225 -12.16 -6.10 11.05
CA ARG A 225 -12.10 -6.82 12.34
C ARG A 225 -13.49 -7.14 12.90
N ASN A 226 -14.47 -6.29 12.61
CA ASN A 226 -15.87 -6.48 12.98
C ASN A 226 -16.71 -7.22 11.90
N GLY A 227 -16.07 -7.66 10.81
CA GLY A 227 -16.74 -8.39 9.73
C GLY A 227 -16.59 -9.90 9.86
N MET A 228 -17.23 -10.65 8.95
CA MET A 228 -17.25 -12.13 8.99
C MET A 228 -15.87 -12.80 8.96
N LYS A 229 -14.91 -12.20 8.25
CA LYS A 229 -13.54 -12.73 8.14
C LYS A 229 -12.63 -12.28 9.30
N ALA A 230 -13.12 -11.39 10.15
CA ALA A 230 -12.43 -10.77 11.29
C ALA A 230 -10.96 -10.42 11.02
N ARG A 231 -10.65 -9.95 9.81
CA ARG A 231 -9.30 -9.52 9.44
C ARG A 231 -9.04 -8.15 10.05
N HIS A 232 -8.17 -8.12 11.04
CA HIS A 232 -7.73 -6.89 11.69
C HIS A 232 -6.49 -6.40 10.96
N VAL A 233 -6.54 -5.18 10.43
CA VAL A 233 -5.38 -4.55 9.77
C VAL A 233 -5.19 -3.15 10.32
N ASP A 234 -4.05 -2.88 10.93
CA ASP A 234 -3.62 -1.53 11.30
C ASP A 234 -2.52 -1.06 10.36
N ALA A 235 -2.50 0.23 10.05
CA ALA A 235 -1.47 0.91 9.29
C ALA A 235 -0.56 1.67 10.24
N TRP A 236 0.75 1.43 10.18
CA TRP A 236 1.73 2.13 11.01
C TRP A 236 2.86 2.74 10.18
N ARG A 237 3.23 3.96 10.53
CA ARG A 237 4.27 4.75 9.85
C ARG A 237 5.38 5.04 10.85
N PRO A 238 6.28 4.08 11.12
CA PRO A 238 7.21 4.16 12.25
C PRO A 238 8.16 5.36 12.17
N VAL A 239 8.54 5.75 10.95
CA VAL A 239 9.46 6.87 10.70
C VAL A 239 8.74 8.19 10.47
N LEU A 240 7.41 8.28 10.68
CA LEU A 240 6.60 9.42 10.27
C LEU A 240 7.10 10.78 10.81
N ASP A 241 7.62 10.78 12.03
CA ASP A 241 8.14 11.97 12.72
C ASP A 241 9.67 12.13 12.57
N TRP A 242 10.35 11.29 11.79
CA TRP A 242 11.79 11.43 11.52
C TRP A 242 12.01 12.53 10.49
N ASP A 243 13.11 13.26 10.64
CA ASP A 243 13.56 14.22 9.63
C ASP A 243 14.30 13.52 8.47
N GLU A 244 14.80 14.29 7.50
CA GLU A 244 15.58 13.76 6.36
C GLU A 244 16.99 13.29 6.75
N GLU A 245 17.57 13.87 7.80
CA GLU A 245 18.98 13.69 8.15
C GLU A 245 19.25 12.45 9.01
N ARG A 246 18.21 11.98 9.73
CA ARG A 246 18.24 10.76 10.53
C ARG A 246 18.16 9.47 9.71
#